data_AF-A0A931TMG4-F1
#
_entry.id   AF-A0A931TMG4-F1
#
_cell.length_a   1.000
_cell.length_b   1.000
_cell.length_c   1.000
_cell.angle_alpha   90.00
_cell.angle_beta   90.00
_cell.angle_gamma   90.00
#
_symmetry.space_group_name_H-M   'P 1'
#
loop_
_entity.id
_entity.type
_entity.pdbx_description
1 polymer ?
#
loop_
_entity_poly.entity_id
_entity_poly.type
_entity_poly.pdbx_seq_one_letter_code
_entity_poly.pdbx_strand_id
1 'polypeptide(L)' 'MKAAELRGLGSDELQQRVREMEDQLFKLRMQKSMGQLEAAHKVSSVRRDLARVKTILREKQG' A
#
# COMPACT_ATOMS: atom_id res chain seq x y z
N MET A 1 6.55 5.61 -1.25
CA MET A 1 7.65 4.71 -0.79
C MET A 1 8.79 4.67 -1.80
N LYS A 2 10.05 4.51 -1.37
CA LYS A 2 11.18 4.27 -2.28
C LYS A 2 11.29 2.76 -2.59
N ALA A 3 11.36 2.40 -3.86
CA ALA A 3 11.43 1.01 -4.32
C ALA A 3 12.70 0.26 -3.85
N ALA A 4 13.75 0.99 -3.47
CA ALA A 4 15.00 0.43 -2.96
C ALA A 4 14.81 -0.25 -1.59
N GLU A 5 14.03 0.36 -0.69
CA GLU A 5 13.76 -0.20 0.64
C GLU A 5 12.89 -1.46 0.55
N LEU A 6 11.94 -1.48 -0.38
CA LEU A 6 11.07 -2.64 -0.66
C LEU A 6 11.83 -3.83 -1.26
N ARG A 7 12.92 -3.61 -2.00
CA ARG A 7 13.74 -4.71 -2.54
C ARG A 7 14.60 -5.39 -1.47
N GLY A 8 14.99 -4.67 -0.40
CA GLY A 8 15.74 -5.25 0.73
C GLY A 8 14.89 -6.11 1.68
N LEU A 9 13.57 -5.90 1.69
CA LEU A 9 12.63 -6.58 2.58
C LEU A 9 12.32 -8.01 2.14
N GLY A 10 12.23 -8.95 3.08
CA GLY A 10 11.83 -10.34 2.79
C GLY A 10 10.43 -10.45 2.19
N SER A 11 10.15 -11.54 1.46
CA SER A 11 8.83 -11.77 0.84
C SER A 11 7.69 -11.75 1.86
N ASP A 12 7.90 -12.30 3.06
CA ASP A 12 6.92 -12.25 4.16
C ASP A 12 6.68 -10.83 4.67
N GLU A 13 7.75 -10.03 4.79
CA GLU A 13 7.65 -8.66 5.27
C GLU A 13 6.95 -7.74 4.25
N LEU A 14 7.16 -8.00 2.96
CA LEU A 14 6.40 -7.37 1.88
C LEU A 14 4.92 -7.74 1.92
N GLN A 15 4.58 -9.02 2.16
CA GLN A 15 3.17 -9.43 2.34
C GLN A 15 2.53 -8.78 3.57
N GLN A 16 3.28 -8.62 4.66
CA GLN A 16 2.81 -7.94 5.85
C GLN A 16 2.53 -6.46 5.57
N ARG A 17 3.44 -5.77 4.87
CA ARG A 17 3.25 -4.39 4.40
C ARG A 17 2.01 -4.24 3.50
N VAL A 18 1.76 -5.20 2.62
CA VAL A 18 0.57 -5.22 1.76
C VAL A 18 -0.70 -5.25 2.61
N ARG A 19 -0.77 -6.13 3.61
CA ARG A 19 -1.91 -6.23 4.52
C ARG A 19 -2.16 -4.92 5.28
N GLU A 20 -1.12 -4.33 5.84
CA GLU A 20 -1.22 -3.04 6.54
C GLU A 20 -1.72 -1.90 5.63
N MET A 21 -1.23 -1.85 4.39
CA MET A 21 -1.67 -0.85 3.41
C MET A 21 -3.11 -1.06 2.95
N GLU A 22 -3.58 -2.32 2.86
CA GLU A 22 -4.98 -2.62 2.56
C GLU A 22 -5.91 -2.18 3.69
N ASP A 23 -5.52 -2.38 4.94
CA ASP A 23 -6.21 -1.88 6.13
C ASP A 23 -6.28 -0.34 6.16
N GLN A 24 -5.16 0.33 5.87
CA GLN A 24 -5.14 1.79 5.73
C GLN A 24 -6.05 2.27 4.60
N LEU A 25 -6.06 1.57 3.47
CA LEU A 25 -6.93 1.90 2.35
C LEU A 25 -8.40 1.73 2.72
N PHE A 26 -8.74 0.70 3.51
CA PHE A 26 -10.08 0.46 4.03
C PHE A 26 -10.53 1.60 4.94
N LYS A 27 -9.69 2.01 5.90
CA LYS A 27 -9.96 3.16 6.78
C LYS A 27 -10.14 4.45 5.99
N LEU A 28 -9.29 4.72 5.01
CA LEU A 28 -9.41 5.89 4.15
C LEU A 28 -10.68 5.84 3.27
N ARG A 29 -11.11 4.66 2.81
CA ARG A 29 -12.37 4.50 2.07
C ARG A 29 -13.58 4.74 2.97
N MET A 30 -13.55 4.26 4.22
CA MET A 30 -14.57 4.60 5.22
C MET A 30 -14.64 6.10 5.47
N GLN A 31 -13.50 6.75 5.72
CA GLN A 31 -13.44 8.20 5.90
C GLN A 31 -13.95 8.97 4.67
N LYS A 32 -13.67 8.45 3.46
CA LYS A 32 -14.23 8.98 2.21
C LYS A 32 -15.75 8.86 2.18
N SER A 33 -16.28 7.71 2.55
CA SER A 33 -17.72 7.45 2.59
C SER A 33 -18.44 8.29 3.64
N MET A 34 -17.77 8.62 4.75
CA MET A 34 -18.27 9.49 5.82
C MET A 34 -18.20 10.99 5.47
N GLY A 35 -17.66 11.35 4.29
CA GLY A 35 -17.56 12.75 3.86
C GLY A 35 -16.49 13.57 4.58
N GLN A 36 -15.69 12.95 5.45
CA GLN A 36 -14.70 13.61 6.30
C GLN A 36 -13.26 13.51 5.74
N LEU A 37 -13.14 13.13 4.48
CA LEU A 37 -11.84 12.88 3.86
C LEU A 37 -11.22 14.19 3.36
N GLU A 38 -10.50 14.86 4.25
CA GLU A 38 -9.71 16.07 3.98
C GLU A 38 -8.67 15.88 2.86
N ALA A 39 -8.25 14.64 2.60
CA ALA A 39 -7.11 14.33 1.76
C ALA A 39 -7.38 13.19 0.76
N ALA A 40 -8.26 13.43 -0.22
CA ALA A 40 -8.54 12.48 -1.32
C ALA A 40 -7.27 12.00 -2.08
N HIS A 41 -6.24 12.85 -2.14
CA HIS A 41 -4.94 12.52 -2.72
C HIS A 41 -4.23 11.36 -1.99
N LYS A 42 -4.43 11.20 -0.67
CA LYS A 42 -3.83 10.11 0.12
C LYS A 42 -4.31 8.74 -0.33
N VAL A 43 -5.60 8.59 -0.65
CA VAL A 43 -6.16 7.33 -1.20
C VAL A 43 -5.42 6.93 -2.48
N SER A 44 -5.21 7.89 -3.39
CA SER A 44 -4.50 7.65 -4.65
C SER A 44 -3.02 7.33 -4.47
N SER A 45 -2.39 7.88 -3.41
CA SER A 45 -0.99 7.65 -3.07
C SER A 45 -0.80 6.26 -2.47
N VAL A 46 -1.62 5.89 -1.47
CA VAL A 46 -1.58 4.56 -0.83
C VAL A 46 -1.88 3.47 -1.85
N ARG A 47 -2.84 3.68 -2.76
CA ARG A 47 -3.12 2.73 -3.84
C ARG A 47 -1.91 2.53 -4.78
N ARG A 48 -1.18 3.59 -5.10
CA ARG A 48 0.04 3.52 -5.93
C ARG A 48 1.18 2.81 -5.21
N ASP A 49 1.37 3.09 -3.93
CA ASP A 49 2.39 2.43 -3.12
C ASP A 49 2.09 0.94 -2.93
N LEU A 50 0.82 0.56 -2.69
CA LEU A 50 0.37 -0.84 -2.66
C LEU A 50 0.69 -1.58 -3.97
N ALA A 51 0.42 -0.93 -5.11
CA ALA A 51 0.73 -1.50 -6.42
C ALA A 51 2.23 -1.78 -6.57
N ARG A 52 3.10 -0.82 -6.18
CA ARG A 52 4.56 -1.00 -6.22
C ARG A 52 5.02 -2.17 -5.37
N VAL A 53 4.47 -2.32 -4.16
CA VAL A 53 4.83 -3.44 -3.26
C VAL A 53 4.41 -4.78 -3.87
N LYS A 54 3.19 -4.87 -4.42
CA LYS A 54 2.71 -6.08 -5.11
C LYS A 54 3.55 -6.41 -6.36
N THR A 55 4.02 -5.41 -7.10
CA THR A 55 4.93 -5.62 -8.23
C THR A 55 6.25 -6.23 -7.76
N ILE A 56 6.89 -5.65 -6.74
CA ILE A 56 8.17 -6.15 -6.21
C ILE A 56 8.02 -7.56 -5.62
N LEU A 57 6.90 -7.84 -4.94
CA LEU A 57 6.59 -9.19 -4.45
C LEU A 57 6.56 -10.20 -5.61
N ARG A 58 5.94 -9.82 -6.74
CA ARG A 58 5.86 -10.66 -7.93
C ARG A 58 7.21 -10.81 -8.63
N GLU A 59 8.02 -9.76 -8.67
CA GLU A 59 9.41 -9.82 -9.15
C GLU A 59 10.29 -10.75 -8.29
N LYS A 60 9.99 -10.93 -7.01
CA LYS A 60 10.71 -11.85 -6.11
C LYS A 60 10.22 -13.30 -6.15
N GLN A 61 8.98 -13.52 -6.55
CA GLN A 61 8.40 -14.87 -6.70
C GLN A 61 8.70 -15.48 -8.08
N GLY A 62 9.04 -14.65 -9.07
CA GLY A 62 9.36 -15.07 -10.44
C GLY A 62 10.84 -15.33 -10.67
#